data_AF-A0A935BHY6-F1
#
_entry.id   AF-A0A935BHY6-F1
#
_cell.length_a   1.000
_cell.length_b   1.000
_cell.length_c   1.000
_cell.angle_alpha   90.00
_cell.angle_beta   90.00
_cell.angle_gamma   90.00
#
_symmetry.space_group_name_H-M   'P 1'
#
loop_
_entity.id
_entity.type
_entity.pdbx_description
1 polymer ?
#
loop_
_entity_poly.entity_id
_entity_poly.type
_entity_poly.pdbx_seq_one_letter_code
_entity_poly.pdbx_strand_id
1 'polypeptide(L)' 'MAAIVDPQRDVEQYIAEADANGDKIKYVIETHSHADFVSGHLELAQKTGAQIIFGQRANTEFPH' A
#
# COMPACT_ATOMS: atom_id res chain seq x y z
N MET A 1 -9.76 -5.42 10.98
CA MET A 1 -9.03 -5.54 9.69
C MET A 1 -8.80 -4.14 9.17
N ALA A 2 -7.63 -3.86 8.61
CA ALA A 2 -7.22 -2.50 8.25
C ALA A 2 -6.93 -2.35 6.74
N ALA A 3 -7.09 -1.12 6.26
CA ALA A 3 -6.69 -0.70 4.92
C ALA A 3 -5.89 0.61 5.05
N ILE A 4 -4.77 0.69 4.34
CA ILE A 4 -3.95 1.90 4.26
C ILE A 4 -4.28 2.61 2.97
N VAL A 5 -4.58 3.90 3.04
CA VAL A 5 -4.81 4.74 1.87
C VAL A 5 -3.61 5.67 1.76
N ASP A 6 -2.96 5.68 0.60
CA ASP A 6 -1.87 6.61 0.30
C ASP A 6 -0.66 6.47 1.26
N PRO A 7 -0.04 5.27 1.35
CA PRO A 7 1.05 5.05 2.29
C PRO A 7 2.25 5.95 1.94
N GLN A 8 2.84 6.55 2.97
CA GLN A 8 4.15 7.18 2.82
C GLN A 8 5.23 6.12 2.56
N ARG A 9 6.43 6.57 2.17
CA ARG A 9 7.58 5.69 1.90
C ARG A 9 7.95 4.82 3.10
N ASP A 10 7.75 5.36 4.31
CA ASP A 10 8.03 4.66 5.56
C ASP A 10 6.79 3.86 5.98
N VAL A 11 6.81 2.57 5.65
CA VAL A 11 5.65 1.69 5.82
C VAL A 11 5.65 0.92 7.15
N GLU A 12 6.78 0.95 7.86
CA GLU A 12 6.96 0.23 9.13
C GLU A 12 6.06 0.79 10.23
N GLN A 13 5.85 2.11 10.25
CA GLN A 13 4.92 2.75 11.19
C GLN A 13 3.50 2.18 11.08
N TYR A 14 3.02 1.92 9.86
CA TYR A 14 1.68 1.40 9.64
C TYR A 14 1.57 -0.06 10.08
N ILE A 15 2.62 -0.85 9.84
CA ILE A 15 2.68 -2.25 10.28
C ILE A 15 2.70 -2.32 11.80
N ALA A 16 3.52 -1.51 12.45
CA ALA A 16 3.64 -1.46 13.90
C ALA A 16 2.32 -1.00 14.56
N GLU A 17 1.64 0.00 13.98
CA GLU A 17 0.36 0.48 14.48
C GLU A 17 -0.75 -0.57 14.27
N ALA A 18 -0.77 -1.24 13.12
CA ALA A 18 -1.72 -2.33 12.87
C ALA A 18 -1.50 -3.50 13.83
N ASP A 19 -0.24 -3.92 14.04
CA ASP A 19 0.12 -4.98 14.97
C ASP A 19 -0.24 -4.63 16.43
N ALA A 20 0.04 -3.39 16.84
CA ALA A 20 -0.32 -2.88 18.17
C ALA A 20 -1.85 -2.87 18.39
N ASN A 21 -2.63 -2.64 17.34
CA ASN A 21 -4.09 -2.71 17.37
C ASN A 21 -4.65 -4.14 17.18
N GLY A 22 -3.78 -5.15 16.94
CA GLY A 22 -4.20 -6.52 16.61
C GLY A 22 -4.88 -6.63 15.24
N ASP A 23 -4.70 -5.62 14.38
CA ASP A 23 -5.27 -5.53 13.06
C ASP A 23 -4.30 -6.03 11.99
N LYS A 24 -4.85 -6.70 10.97
CA LYS A 24 -4.10 -7.08 9.77
C LYS A 24 -4.41 -6.11 8.64
N ILE A 25 -3.35 -5.54 8.07
CA ILE A 25 -3.42 -4.75 6.84
C ILE A 25 -3.72 -5.71 5.70
N LYS A 26 -4.88 -5.56 5.07
CA LYS A 26 -5.30 -6.40 3.94
C LYS A 26 -5.29 -5.64 2.61
N TYR A 27 -5.37 -4.32 2.65
CA TYR A 27 -5.50 -3.49 1.47
C TYR A 27 -4.59 -2.27 1.57
N VAL A 28 -3.93 -1.96 0.46
CA VAL A 28 -3.18 -0.73 0.25
C VAL A 28 -3.83 -0.03 -0.93
N ILE A 29 -4.43 1.13 -0.71
CA ILE A 29 -5.20 1.87 -1.70
C ILE A 29 -4.39 3.08 -2.13
N GLU A 30 -4.02 3.17 -3.41
CA GLU A 30 -3.33 4.33 -3.95
C GLU A 30 -4.29 5.20 -4.78
N THR A 31 -4.36 6.48 -4.43
CA THR A 31 -5.26 7.45 -5.07
C THR A 31 -4.61 8.16 -6.26
N HIS A 32 -3.29 8.20 -6.29
CA HIS A 32 -2.49 8.83 -7.32
C HIS A 32 -1.31 7.94 -7.70
N SER A 33 -0.99 7.89 -8.99
CA SER A 33 0.18 7.17 -9.49
C SER A 33 1.44 7.99 -9.21
N HIS A 34 1.99 7.91 -8.00
CA HIS A 34 3.36 8.37 -7.76
C HIS A 34 4.31 7.32 -8.38
N ALA A 35 4.67 7.50 -9.66
CA ALA A 35 5.66 6.68 -10.34
C ALA A 35 7.04 6.69 -9.62
N ASP A 36 7.26 7.66 -8.74
CA ASP A 36 8.44 7.82 -7.89
C ASP A 36 8.35 7.07 -6.53
N PHE A 37 7.18 6.53 -6.13
CA PHE A 37 6.96 5.84 -4.84
C PHE A 37 6.80 4.32 -4.94
N VAL A 38 7.08 3.74 -6.12
CA VAL A 38 6.93 2.31 -6.45
C VAL A 38 7.51 1.37 -5.37
N SER A 39 8.47 1.80 -4.57
CA SER A 39 9.09 0.99 -3.52
C SER A 39 8.21 0.78 -2.26
N GLY A 40 7.45 1.78 -1.81
CA GLY A 40 6.83 1.78 -0.48
C GLY A 40 5.63 0.82 -0.37
N HIS A 41 4.63 0.99 -1.23
CA HIS A 41 3.45 0.12 -1.24
C HIS A 41 3.76 -1.33 -1.62
N LEU A 42 4.78 -1.57 -2.48
CA LEU A 42 5.25 -2.92 -2.80
C LEU A 42 5.89 -3.60 -1.59
N GLU A 43 6.71 -2.87 -0.83
CA GLU A 43 7.33 -3.39 0.40
C GLU A 43 6.28 -3.68 1.47
N LEU A 44 5.31 -2.78 1.66
CA LEU A 44 4.19 -2.99 2.57
C LEU A 44 3.38 -4.24 2.18
N ALA A 45 3.04 -4.39 0.90
CA ALA A 45 2.33 -5.55 0.38
C ALA A 45 3.14 -6.85 0.56
N GLN A 46 4.45 -6.85 0.34
CA GLN A 46 5.31 -8.01 0.61
C GLN A 46 5.37 -8.37 2.09
N LYS A 47 5.54 -7.39 2.98
CA LYS A 47 5.67 -7.63 4.43
C LYS A 47 4.35 -8.07 5.07
N THR A 48 3.22 -7.56 4.59
CA THR A 48 1.90 -7.79 5.20
C THR A 48 1.02 -8.78 4.45
N GLY A 49 1.34 -9.07 3.18
CA GLY A 49 0.46 -9.81 2.26
C GLY A 49 -0.75 -8.98 1.80
N ALA A 50 -0.74 -7.66 2.00
CA ALA A 50 -1.82 -6.79 1.59
C ALA A 50 -1.96 -6.70 0.07
N GLN A 51 -3.20 -6.63 -0.42
CA GLN A 51 -3.48 -6.43 -1.83
C GLN A 51 -3.42 -4.94 -2.16
N ILE A 52 -2.65 -4.60 -3.19
CA ILE A 52 -2.55 -3.23 -3.69
C ILE A 52 -3.74 -2.97 -4.62
N ILE A 53 -4.50 -1.92 -4.32
CA ILE A 53 -5.66 -1.46 -5.08
C ILE A 53 -5.35 -0.06 -5.59
N PHE A 54 -5.18 0.07 -6.90
CA PHE A 54 -5.05 1.37 -7.54
C PHE A 54 -6.43 1.90 -7.89
N GLY A 55 -6.72 3.16 -7.55
CA GLY A 55 -7.95 3.80 -8.00
C GLY A 55 -8.03 3.76 -9.53
N GLN A 56 -9.22 3.51 -10.08
CA GLN A 56 -9.52 3.32 -11.52
C GLN A 56 -9.09 4.49 -12.45
N ARG A 57 -8.54 5.59 -11.90
CA ARG A 57 -7.91 6.71 -12.60
C ARG A 57 -6.38 6.60 -12.75
N ALA A 58 -5.74 5.67 -12.05
CA ALA A 58 -4.38 5.25 -12.33
C ALA A 58 -4.42 4.35 -13.58
N ASN A 59 -4.47 4.99 -14.75
CA ASN A 59 -4.15 4.33 -16.02
C ASN A 59 -2.66 3.94 -15.96
N THR A 60 -2.35 2.81 -15.35
CA THR A 60 -1.05 2.15 -15.54
C THR A 60 -1.22 1.20 -16.72
N GLU A 61 -1.17 1.78 -17.92
CA GLU A 61 -0.69 1.05 -19.08
C GLU A 61 0.72 0.56 -18.73
N PHE A 62 0.87 -0.74 -18.46
CA PHE A 62 2.17 -1.39 -18.47
C PHE A 62 2.47 -1.75 -19.93
N PRO A 63 3.39 -1.04 -20.63
CA PRO A 63 3.88 -1.53 -21.92
C PRO A 63 4.71 -2.79 -21.70
N HIS A 64 4.42 -3.77 -22.56
CA HIS A 64 4.95 -5.13 -22.60
C HIS A 64 6.44 -5.19 -22.99
#